data_AF-A0A432R8E9-F1
#
_entry.id   AF-A0A432R8E9-F1
#
_cell.length_a   1.000
_cell.length_b   1.000
_cell.length_c   1.000
_cell.angle_alpha   90.00
_cell.angle_beta   90.00
_cell.angle_gamma   90.00
#
_symmetry.space_group_name_H-M   'P 1'
#
loop_
_entity.id
_entity.type
_entity.pdbx_description
1 polymer ?
#
loop_
_entity_poly.entity_id
_entity_poly.type
_entity_poly.pdbx_seq_one_letter_code
_entity_poly.pdbx_strand_id
1 'polypeptide(L)'
;MNSKQEAVGKLLETGPFPVLHAVVSMLQEKVNGDYDALKTKSTCSREFISWLESLESMADKELLFRGFEKLASTVPRRDHRDLALGYYRVGEMIVEVGLEGLNKCGQLLRLTGGRPPRVYAKIYSGELEIAVIRAGEEEVKEQASLYIM
;
A
#
# COMPACT_ATOMS: atom_id res chain seq x y z
N MET A 1 25.70 -5.54 20.13
CA MET A 1 24.47 -5.78 19.34
C MET A 1 23.32 -5.15 20.12
N ASN A 2 23.26 -3.81 20.11
CA ASN A 2 22.42 -2.94 19.26
C ASN A 2 20.96 -2.84 19.71
N SER A 3 20.76 -2.13 20.83
CA SER A 3 19.45 -1.68 21.35
C SER A 3 18.60 -0.93 20.31
N LYS A 4 19.21 -0.44 19.22
CA LYS A 4 18.53 0.19 18.08
C LYS A 4 17.83 -0.81 17.16
N GLN A 5 18.47 -1.95 16.86
CA GLN A 5 17.83 -3.03 16.08
C GLN A 5 16.71 -3.70 16.88
N GLU A 6 16.86 -3.77 18.21
CA GLU A 6 15.82 -4.29 19.10
C GLU A 6 14.60 -3.35 19.19
N ALA A 7 14.81 -2.03 19.15
CA ALA A 7 13.73 -1.04 19.11
C ALA A 7 12.98 -1.04 17.77
N VAL A 8 13.68 -1.21 16.65
CA VAL A 8 13.07 -1.38 15.32
C VAL A 8 12.31 -2.71 15.24
N GLY A 9 12.90 -3.81 15.74
CA GLY A 9 12.22 -5.11 15.85
C GLY A 9 10.94 -5.04 16.70
N LYS A 10 10.97 -4.34 17.84
CA LYS A 10 9.78 -4.12 18.67
C LYS A 10 8.74 -3.22 18.02
N LEU A 11 9.14 -2.21 17.24
CA LEU A 11 8.23 -1.37 16.44
C LEU A 11 7.55 -2.17 15.30
N LEU A 12 8.26 -3.15 14.73
CA LEU A 12 7.71 -4.08 13.75
C LEU A 12 6.72 -5.07 14.39
N GLU A 13 6.93 -5.45 15.66
CA GLU A 13 6.06 -6.39 16.39
C GLU A 13 4.87 -5.73 17.10
N THR A 14 4.95 -4.43 17.46
CA THR A 14 3.93 -3.74 18.27
C THR A 14 3.43 -2.41 17.70
N GLY A 15 3.83 -2.06 16.48
CA GLY A 15 3.42 -0.83 15.77
C GLY A 15 2.33 -1.04 14.72
N PRO A 16 2.16 -0.12 13.74
CA PRO A 16 1.17 -0.26 12.67
C PRO A 16 1.51 -1.39 11.68
N PHE A 17 2.74 -1.92 11.69
CA PHE A 17 3.23 -2.88 10.70
C PHE A 17 2.42 -4.19 10.61
N PRO A 18 2.08 -4.89 11.71
CA PRO A 18 1.28 -6.12 11.62
C PRO A 18 -0.12 -5.85 11.05
N VAL A 19 -0.72 -4.70 11.39
CA VAL A 19 -2.02 -4.29 10.86
C VAL A 19 -1.91 -4.04 9.35
N LEU A 20 -0.89 -3.28 8.93
CA LEU A 20 -0.66 -3.01 7.51
C LEU A 20 -0.36 -4.29 6.72
N HIS A 21 0.37 -5.24 7.31
CA HIS A 21 0.63 -6.53 6.69
C HIS A 21 -0.66 -7.33 6.47
N ALA A 22 -1.55 -7.34 7.47
CA ALA A 22 -2.85 -7.99 7.36
C ALA A 22 -3.73 -7.33 6.29
N VAL A 23 -3.77 -6.00 6.23
CA VAL A 23 -4.50 -5.24 5.22
C VAL A 23 -3.95 -5.52 3.82
N VAL A 24 -2.63 -5.44 3.63
CA VAL A 24 -1.97 -5.72 2.35
C VAL A 24 -2.28 -7.14 1.88
N SER A 25 -2.20 -8.13 2.78
CA SER A 25 -2.51 -9.53 2.48
C SER A 25 -3.97 -9.72 2.07
N MET A 26 -4.91 -9.19 2.85
CA MET A 26 -6.35 -9.25 2.55
C MET A 26 -6.68 -8.63 1.19
N LEU A 27 -6.12 -7.44 0.92
CA LEU A 27 -6.33 -6.77 -0.37
C LEU A 27 -5.68 -7.57 -1.51
N GLN A 28 -4.50 -8.16 -1.31
CA GLN A 28 -3.86 -8.98 -2.34
C GLN A 28 -4.69 -10.23 -2.65
N GLU A 29 -5.26 -10.89 -1.65
CA GLU A 29 -6.17 -12.02 -1.86
C GLU A 29 -7.36 -11.62 -2.73
N LYS A 30 -7.96 -10.45 -2.46
CA LYS A 30 -9.05 -9.91 -3.27
C LYS A 30 -8.60 -9.61 -4.71
N VAL A 31 -7.44 -8.98 -4.87
CA VAL A 31 -6.85 -8.69 -6.18
C VAL A 31 -6.62 -9.98 -6.97
N ASN A 32 -6.07 -11.02 -6.33
CA ASN A 32 -5.82 -12.32 -6.96
C ASN A 32 -7.12 -13.01 -7.37
N GLY A 33 -8.14 -13.00 -6.50
CA GLY A 33 -9.44 -13.63 -6.76
C GLY A 33 -10.21 -13.00 -7.92
N ASP A 34 -10.10 -11.68 -8.10
CA ASP A 34 -10.82 -10.96 -9.15
C ASP A 34 -10.05 -10.82 -10.46
N TYR A 35 -8.74 -11.08 -10.44
CA TYR A 35 -7.85 -10.76 -11.56
C TYR A 35 -8.29 -11.41 -12.87
N ASP A 36 -8.70 -12.68 -12.85
CA ASP A 36 -9.07 -13.39 -14.08
C ASP A 36 -10.29 -12.79 -14.78
N ALA A 37 -11.25 -12.26 -14.01
CA ALA A 37 -12.42 -11.57 -14.55
C ALA A 37 -12.08 -10.17 -15.09
N LEU A 38 -11.04 -9.53 -14.54
CA LEU A 38 -10.67 -8.15 -14.84
C LEU A 38 -9.50 -8.01 -15.83
N LYS A 39 -8.68 -9.04 -16.05
CA LYS A 39 -7.43 -8.94 -16.81
C LYS A 39 -7.59 -8.39 -18.23
N THR A 40 -8.73 -8.63 -18.88
CA THR A 40 -9.02 -8.12 -20.23
C THR A 40 -9.69 -6.75 -20.25
N LYS A 41 -10.13 -6.26 -19.09
CA LYS A 41 -10.79 -4.97 -18.94
C LYS A 41 -9.77 -3.83 -18.98
N SER A 42 -10.25 -2.67 -19.42
CA SER A 42 -9.43 -1.45 -19.37
C SER A 42 -9.42 -0.91 -17.94
N THR A 43 -8.27 -0.40 -17.50
CA THR A 43 -8.12 0.31 -16.22
C THR A 43 -8.90 1.63 -16.14
N CYS A 44 -9.54 2.05 -17.24
CA CYS A 44 -10.43 3.20 -17.29
C CYS A 44 -11.89 2.79 -17.58
N SER A 45 -12.20 1.49 -17.52
CA SER A 45 -13.58 1.00 -17.65
C SER A 45 -14.33 1.15 -16.33
N ARG A 46 -15.67 1.23 -16.42
CA ARG A 46 -16.54 1.32 -15.25
C ARG A 46 -16.37 0.13 -14.31
N GLU A 47 -16.19 -1.07 -14.85
CA GLU A 47 -16.01 -2.28 -14.04
C GLU A 47 -14.69 -2.24 -13.26
N PHE A 48 -13.60 -1.76 -13.87
CA PHE A 48 -12.33 -1.61 -13.17
C PHE A 48 -12.39 -0.51 -12.10
N ILE A 49 -13.02 0.64 -12.40
CA ILE A 49 -13.20 1.72 -11.43
C ILE A 49 -14.04 1.24 -10.24
N SER A 50 -15.14 0.53 -10.49
CA SER A 50 -15.97 -0.03 -9.42
C SER A 50 -15.22 -1.08 -8.58
N TRP A 51 -14.34 -1.85 -9.21
CA TRP A 51 -13.45 -2.76 -8.50
C TRP A 51 -12.43 -2.01 -7.63
N LEU A 52 -11.82 -0.94 -8.14
CA LEU A 52 -10.93 -0.08 -7.35
C LEU A 52 -11.65 0.52 -6.14
N GLU A 53 -12.84 1.10 -6.33
CA GLU A 53 -13.67 1.64 -5.24
C GLU A 53 -13.97 0.57 -4.17
N SER A 54 -14.12 -0.70 -4.58
CA SER A 54 -14.30 -1.81 -3.64
C SER A 54 -13.04 -2.09 -2.81
N LEU A 55 -11.85 -2.03 -3.43
CA LEU A 55 -10.57 -2.17 -2.72
C LEU A 55 -10.34 -0.99 -1.76
N GLU A 56 -10.62 0.23 -2.21
CA GLU A 56 -10.55 1.44 -1.37
C GLU A 56 -11.49 1.31 -0.17
N SER A 57 -12.73 0.87 -0.38
CA SER A 57 -13.70 0.68 0.70
C SER A 57 -13.27 -0.41 1.69
N MET A 58 -12.63 -1.49 1.21
CA MET A 58 -12.08 -2.54 2.07
C MET A 58 -10.92 -2.02 2.91
N ALA A 59 -9.98 -1.29 2.28
CA ALA A 59 -8.85 -0.67 2.98
C ALA A 59 -9.32 0.33 4.04
N ASP A 60 -10.27 1.20 3.68
CA ASP A 60 -10.86 2.18 4.59
C ASP A 60 -11.48 1.52 5.81
N LYS A 61 -12.35 0.52 5.61
CA LYS A 61 -13.04 -0.15 6.71
C LYS A 61 -12.06 -0.77 7.70
N GLU A 62 -11.09 -1.52 7.19
CA GLU A 62 -10.13 -2.21 8.06
C GLU A 62 -9.21 -1.21 8.77
N LEU A 63 -8.68 -0.21 8.06
CA LEU A 63 -7.75 0.75 8.67
C LEU A 63 -8.45 1.68 9.66
N LEU A 64 -9.66 2.16 9.36
CA LEU A 64 -10.47 2.95 10.31
C LEU A 64 -10.81 2.14 11.56
N PHE A 65 -11.20 0.86 11.40
CA PHE A 65 -11.46 -0.03 12.52
C PHE A 65 -10.23 -0.21 13.44
N ARG A 66 -9.03 -0.13 12.86
CA ARG A 66 -7.75 -0.26 13.56
C ARG A 66 -7.19 1.06 14.08
N GLY A 67 -7.95 2.16 13.96
CA GLY A 67 -7.60 3.47 14.51
C GLY A 67 -6.75 4.36 13.61
N PHE A 68 -6.65 4.05 12.31
CA PHE A 68 -6.03 4.94 11.34
C PHE A 68 -7.03 6.02 10.91
N GLU A 69 -6.57 7.23 10.63
CA GLU A 69 -7.39 8.33 10.14
C GLU A 69 -7.21 8.50 8.62
N LYS A 70 -8.28 8.41 7.82
CA LYS A 70 -8.18 8.67 6.38
C LYS A 70 -7.89 10.14 6.12
N LEU A 71 -6.85 10.42 5.34
CA LEU A 71 -6.49 11.77 4.92
C LEU A 71 -7.32 12.18 3.69
N ALA A 72 -7.67 13.46 3.61
CA ALA A 72 -8.11 14.04 2.35
C ALA A 72 -6.98 13.87 1.32
N SER A 73 -7.32 13.58 0.06
CA SER A 73 -6.44 13.19 -1.06
C SER A 73 -5.33 14.19 -1.46
N THR A 74 -4.94 15.12 -0.59
CA THR A 74 -4.00 16.21 -0.84
C THR A 74 -2.54 15.89 -0.47
N VAL A 75 -2.21 14.64 -0.09
CA VAL A 75 -0.81 14.26 0.10
C VAL A 75 -0.13 14.16 -1.28
N PRO A 76 1.05 14.79 -1.50
CA PRO A 76 1.68 14.83 -2.81
C PRO A 76 1.94 13.43 -3.36
N ARG A 77 1.45 13.14 -4.57
CA ARG A 77 1.77 11.92 -5.33
C ARG A 77 3.26 11.94 -5.67
N ARG A 78 4.09 11.30 -4.84
CA ARG A 78 5.55 11.30 -5.05
C ARG A 78 6.01 10.34 -6.15
N ASP A 79 5.15 9.42 -6.59
CA ASP A 79 5.41 8.55 -7.73
C ASP A 79 4.22 8.44 -8.68
N HIS A 80 4.44 8.82 -9.94
CA HIS A 80 3.45 8.66 -11.00
C HIS A 80 3.30 7.21 -11.46
N ARG A 81 3.92 6.21 -10.81
CA ARG A 81 3.96 4.82 -11.30
C ARG A 81 2.86 3.93 -10.72
N ASP A 82 2.38 4.27 -9.54
CA ASP A 82 1.47 3.44 -8.77
C ASP A 82 0.09 4.08 -8.66
N LEU A 83 -0.91 3.25 -8.36
CA LEU A 83 -2.27 3.70 -8.09
C LEU A 83 -2.51 3.67 -6.59
N ALA A 84 -2.57 4.85 -5.98
CA ALA A 84 -2.94 4.97 -4.57
C ALA A 84 -4.45 4.72 -4.39
N LEU A 85 -4.79 3.81 -3.47
CA LEU A 85 -6.15 3.57 -2.99
C LEU A 85 -6.52 4.55 -1.86
N GLY A 86 -5.54 4.97 -1.07
CA GLY A 86 -5.79 5.91 0.02
C GLY A 86 -4.53 6.29 0.80
N TYR A 87 -4.66 7.40 1.51
CA TYR A 87 -3.67 7.90 2.46
C TYR A 87 -4.26 7.91 3.86
N TYR A 88 -3.50 7.42 4.83
CA TYR A 88 -3.95 7.23 6.21
C TYR A 88 -2.92 7.77 7.19
N ARG A 89 -3.37 8.29 8.33
CA ARG A 89 -2.50 8.75 9.42
C ARG A 89 -2.61 7.81 10.61
N VAL A 90 -1.48 7.52 11.23
CA VAL A 90 -1.40 6.80 12.51
C VAL A 90 -0.27 7.40 13.36
N GLY A 91 -0.64 8.10 14.43
CA GLY A 91 0.31 8.96 15.15
C GLY A 91 0.92 10.00 14.21
N GLU A 92 2.25 10.08 14.18
CA GLU A 92 3.04 10.99 13.32
C GLU A 92 3.37 10.41 11.94
N MET A 93 2.86 9.23 11.61
CA MET A 93 3.15 8.55 10.34
C MET A 93 2.01 8.73 9.34
N ILE A 94 2.39 8.81 8.06
CA ILE A 94 1.46 8.73 6.92
C ILE A 94 1.68 7.39 6.25
N VAL A 95 0.60 6.74 5.83
CA VAL A 95 0.60 5.47 5.13
C VAL A 95 -0.14 5.63 3.82
N GLU A 96 0.50 5.28 2.72
CA GLU A 96 -0.12 5.15 1.40
C GLU A 96 -0.38 3.67 1.13
N VAL A 97 -1.63 3.30 0.87
CA VAL A 97 -1.98 1.96 0.39
C VAL A 97 -2.31 2.05 -1.09
N GLY A 98 -1.79 1.12 -1.90
CA GLY A 98 -1.95 1.20 -3.34
C GLY A 98 -1.65 -0.09 -4.11
N LEU A 99 -1.74 0.01 -5.43
CA LEU A 99 -1.42 -1.02 -6.41
C LEU A 99 -0.21 -0.60 -7.25
N GLU A 100 0.77 -1.50 -7.36
CA GLU A 100 2.00 -1.23 -8.12
C GLU A 100 1.73 -1.19 -9.64
N GLY A 101 2.33 -0.22 -10.32
CA GLY A 101 2.44 -0.21 -11.79
C GLY A 101 1.16 0.12 -12.57
N LEU A 102 0.12 0.65 -11.92
CA LEU A 102 -1.19 0.93 -12.53
C LEU A 102 -1.50 2.42 -12.68
N ASN A 103 -0.65 3.16 -13.39
CA ASN A 103 -0.77 4.62 -13.53
C ASN A 103 -1.45 5.15 -14.81
N LYS A 104 -1.91 4.26 -15.70
CA LYS A 104 -2.38 4.66 -17.04
C LYS A 104 -3.57 3.83 -17.50
N CYS A 105 -4.35 4.40 -18.44
CA CYS A 105 -5.38 3.66 -19.14
C CYS A 105 -4.76 2.56 -20.02
N GLY A 106 -5.24 1.34 -19.89
CA GLY A 106 -4.79 0.19 -20.68
C GLY A 106 -5.48 -1.09 -20.25
N GLN A 107 -5.28 -2.19 -20.98
CA GLN A 107 -5.74 -3.50 -20.52
C GLN A 107 -4.91 -3.96 -19.33
N LEU A 108 -5.54 -4.38 -18.25
CA LEU A 108 -4.85 -4.78 -17.01
C LEU A 108 -3.75 -5.83 -17.29
N LEU A 109 -4.07 -6.87 -18.05
CA LEU A 109 -3.14 -7.93 -18.48
C LEU A 109 -1.85 -7.37 -19.11
N ARG A 110 -1.97 -6.33 -19.94
CA ARG A 110 -0.82 -5.72 -20.62
C ARG A 110 0.01 -4.87 -19.69
N LEU A 111 -0.65 -4.17 -18.76
CA LEU A 111 0.01 -3.27 -17.80
C LEU A 111 0.82 -4.06 -16.77
N THR A 112 0.31 -5.21 -16.35
CA THR A 112 0.91 -6.03 -15.28
C THR A 112 1.77 -7.19 -15.78
N GLY A 113 1.99 -7.28 -17.10
CA GLY A 113 2.81 -8.36 -17.69
C GLY A 113 2.21 -9.75 -17.46
N GLY A 114 0.89 -9.86 -17.36
CA GLY A 114 0.20 -11.13 -17.21
C GLY A 114 -0.08 -11.58 -15.77
N ARG A 115 0.37 -10.83 -14.75
CA ARG A 115 0.19 -11.19 -13.33
C ARG A 115 -0.76 -10.22 -12.62
N PRO A 116 -1.41 -10.60 -11.52
CA PRO A 116 -2.14 -9.64 -10.70
C PRO A 116 -1.23 -8.49 -10.24
N PRO A 117 -1.72 -7.25 -10.18
CA PRO A 117 -0.94 -6.15 -9.58
C PRO A 117 -0.65 -6.46 -8.11
N ARG A 118 0.48 -5.98 -7.61
CA ARG A 118 0.85 -6.15 -6.21
C ARG A 118 0.28 -5.01 -5.38
N VAL A 119 -0.28 -5.36 -4.23
CA VAL A 119 -0.69 -4.41 -3.21
C VAL A 119 0.54 -4.00 -2.39
N TYR A 120 0.63 -2.73 -2.03
CA TYR A 120 1.64 -2.22 -1.11
C TYR A 120 1.04 -1.32 -0.03
N ALA A 121 1.81 -1.15 1.04
CA ALA A 121 1.68 -0.05 1.99
C ALA A 121 3.04 0.65 2.16
N LYS A 122 3.15 1.92 1.73
CA LYS A 122 4.34 2.77 1.95
C LYS A 122 4.13 3.60 3.21
N ILE A 123 5.13 3.67 4.06
CA ILE A 123 5.08 4.36 5.36
C ILE A 123 6.05 5.53 5.31
N TYR A 124 5.54 6.70 5.66
CA TYR A 124 6.27 7.96 5.64
C TYR A 124 6.34 8.59 7.04
N SER A 125 7.48 9.19 7.34
CA SER A 125 7.66 10.10 8.47
C SER A 125 8.04 11.48 7.92
N GLY A 126 7.12 12.44 8.05
CA GLY A 126 7.20 13.71 7.33
C GLY A 126 7.23 13.49 5.82
N GLU A 127 8.35 13.83 5.20
CA GLU A 127 8.56 13.69 3.75
C GLU A 127 9.31 12.41 3.34
N LEU A 128 9.84 11.65 4.31
CA LEU A 128 10.72 10.51 4.05
C LEU A 128 9.92 9.20 4.01
N GLU A 129 10.08 8.41 2.94
CA GLU A 129 9.65 7.00 2.95
C GLU A 129 10.62 6.21 3.83
N ILE A 130 10.09 5.63 4.92
CA ILE A 130 10.89 4.90 5.90
C ILE A 130 10.73 3.39 5.80
N ALA A 131 9.65 2.92 5.19
CA ALA A 131 9.40 1.50 4.98
C ALA A 131 8.33 1.28 3.91
N VAL A 132 8.34 0.08 3.33
CA VAL A 132 7.33 -0.39 2.39
C VAL A 132 7.03 -1.86 2.65
N ILE A 133 5.76 -2.19 2.74
CA ILE A 133 5.26 -3.56 2.83
C ILE A 133 4.67 -3.91 1.48
N ARG A 134 5.16 -4.97 0.84
CA ARG A 134 4.64 -5.47 -0.43
C ARG A 134 4.04 -6.85 -0.25
N ALA A 135 2.93 -7.10 -0.92
CA ALA A 135 2.38 -8.44 -0.96
C ALA A 135 3.37 -9.40 -1.66
N GLY A 136 3.79 -10.45 -0.95
CA GLY A 136 4.69 -11.49 -1.46
C GLY A 136 6.19 -11.15 -1.41
N GLU A 137 6.57 -9.96 -0.94
CA GLU A 137 7.96 -9.55 -0.69
C GLU A 137 7.99 -8.76 0.63
N GLU A 138 8.34 -9.44 1.72
CA GLU A 138 8.64 -8.79 3.01
C GLU A 138 10.04 -8.14 2.95
N GLU A 139 10.24 -7.16 2.06
CA GLU A 139 11.46 -6.36 2.05
C GLU A 139 11.27 -5.15 2.98
N VAL A 140 11.69 -5.29 4.24
CA VAL A 140 12.05 -4.12 5.05
C VAL A 140 13.30 -3.52 4.41
N LYS A 141 13.12 -2.57 3.49
CA LYS A 141 14.23 -1.70 3.08
C LYS A 141 14.55 -0.81 4.28
N GLU A 142 15.56 -1.22 5.04
CA GLU A 142 16.21 -0.40 6.05
C GLU A 142 16.96 0.75 5.35
N GLN A 143 16.23 1.69 4.72
CA GLN A 143 16.77 2.96 4.27
C GLN A 143 16.67 4.00 5.39
N ALA A 144 17.02 3.61 6.61
CA ALA A 144 17.50 4.54 7.63
C ALA A 144 19.03 4.68 7.48
N SER A 145 19.51 4.96 6.27
CA SER A 145 20.87 5.45 6.12
C SER A 145 20.90 6.89 6.61
N LEU A 146 21.48 7.06 7.80
CA LEU A 146 22.17 8.24 8.32
C LEU A 146 21.50 9.59 8.04
N TYR A 147 21.04 10.28 9.09
CA TYR A 147 21.35 11.69 9.40
C TYR A 147 20.34 12.19 10.43
N ILE A 148 20.54 11.81 11.69
CA ILE A 148 20.15 12.69 12.82
C ILE A 148 21.49 13.24 13.31
N MET A 149 21.83 14.45 12.86
CA MET A 149 22.72 15.34 13.60
C MET A 149 21.92 15.97 14.73
#